data_AF-A0A845TSS1-F1
#
_entry.id   AF-A0A845TSS1-F1
#
_cell.length_a   1.000
_cell.length_b   1.000
_cell.length_c   1.000
_cell.angle_alpha   90.00
_cell.angle_beta   90.00
_cell.angle_gamma   90.00
#
_symmetry.space_group_name_H-M   'P 1'
#
loop_
_entity.id
_entity.type
_entity.pdbx_description
1 polymer ?
#
loop_
_entity_poly.entity_id
_entity_poly.type
_entity_poly.pdbx_seq_one_letter_code
_entity_poly.pdbx_strand_id
1 'polypeptide(L)'
;MAGERFCRRDALSCRPAAAVSRTGAGGRAQPDCLCVELQHTSALFHGSAQFHRTIFSTCRVAPPLAPPIAVAQAFTEGGASPAPTADDRAHGGDVEPLSSLAPRGWISRYAWGEDYHAVLGEKLRVLVGAMHEQFVEPFDARAYVDTGPLVERLAARYAGLGWLGKNTCLIHPQLGSWLFLGVIVTTLDLAPTLASRFITQLGATEASGMASTDNSASTASTDNSTDTATEGPSPDLCGNCTLCIEACPTGALVEPYLLDARRCISYLTIEHRGTLPLEMREAMGRHVFGCDICQDVCPWNGKAPGSAPVAFLPREALFAPELEWLAAMNQEEYQAKFRNSPVKRAKWSGLVRNACVALGNAAGGLGPAARERVGALLARLASSEDAVIAEHAGWALRKLAKIASEQHPAAS
;
A
#
# COMPACT_ATOMS: atom_id res chain seq x y z
N MET A 1 -37.41 -24.49 -23.31
CA MET A 1 -36.17 -24.83 -24.03
C MET A 1 -35.78 -23.63 -24.86
N ALA A 2 -34.91 -22.79 -24.31
CA ALA A 2 -34.50 -21.51 -24.90
C ALA A 2 -32.99 -21.56 -25.09
N GLY A 3 -32.55 -21.43 -26.35
CA GLY A 3 -31.14 -21.36 -26.73
C GLY A 3 -30.72 -19.89 -26.86
N GLU A 4 -29.71 -19.53 -26.09
CA GLU A 4 -29.07 -18.21 -26.11
C GLU A 4 -28.03 -18.11 -27.23
N ARG A 5 -27.92 -16.88 -27.76
CA ARG A 5 -26.93 -16.42 -28.75
C ARG A 5 -25.82 -15.63 -28.02
N PHE A 6 -24.77 -15.30 -28.79
CA PHE A 6 -23.59 -14.45 -28.53
C PHE A 6 -22.31 -15.22 -28.14
N CYS A 7 -21.10 -14.92 -28.63
CA CYS A 7 -20.60 -13.83 -29.46
C CYS A 7 -19.32 -14.30 -30.20
N ARG A 8 -19.13 -13.89 -31.46
CA ARG A 8 -17.91 -14.14 -32.25
C ARG A 8 -16.78 -13.21 -31.80
N ARG A 9 -15.55 -13.72 -31.77
CA ARG A 9 -14.31 -12.91 -31.82
C ARG A 9 -13.50 -13.38 -33.02
N ASP A 10 -13.18 -12.44 -33.90
CA ASP A 10 -12.50 -12.63 -35.17
C ASP A 10 -11.06 -13.12 -35.05
N ALA A 11 -10.67 -13.90 -36.04
CA ALA A 11 -9.37 -14.52 -36.24
C ALA A 11 -8.59 -13.79 -37.35
N LEU A 12 -7.32 -13.48 -37.11
CA LEU A 12 -6.27 -13.17 -38.10
C LEU A 12 -4.92 -13.43 -37.39
N SER A 13 -3.87 -14.08 -37.90
CA SER A 13 -3.62 -15.04 -38.97
C SER A 13 -2.14 -15.42 -38.81
N CYS A 14 -1.77 -16.69 -38.64
CA CYS A 14 -0.38 -17.14 -38.78
C CYS A 14 -0.34 -18.22 -39.87
N ARG A 15 0.36 -17.94 -40.98
CA ARG A 15 0.72 -18.93 -41.99
C ARG A 15 2.11 -19.51 -41.66
N PRO A 16 2.37 -20.81 -41.93
CA PRO A 16 3.69 -21.40 -41.72
C PRO A 16 4.54 -21.30 -42.98
N ALA A 17 5.87 -21.20 -42.82
CA ALA A 17 6.83 -21.36 -43.92
C ALA A 17 7.88 -22.43 -43.57
N ALA A 18 7.77 -23.53 -44.32
CA ALA A 18 8.78 -24.46 -44.84
C ALA A 18 10.02 -24.87 -44.01
N ALA A 19 10.14 -26.19 -43.87
CA ALA A 19 11.34 -26.92 -43.48
C ALA A 19 12.44 -26.86 -44.55
N VAL A 20 13.69 -26.64 -44.11
CA VAL A 20 14.91 -27.07 -44.82
C VAL A 20 15.88 -27.67 -43.80
N SER A 21 16.27 -28.92 -44.05
CA SER A 21 17.28 -29.67 -43.30
C SER A 21 18.71 -29.33 -43.75
N ARG A 22 19.67 -29.23 -42.82
CA ARG A 22 20.88 -30.07 -42.73
C ARG A 22 21.92 -29.54 -41.72
N THR A 23 22.27 -30.44 -40.78
CA THR A 23 23.60 -30.75 -40.20
C THR A 23 24.55 -29.63 -39.75
N GLY A 24 24.84 -29.60 -38.45
CA GLY A 24 26.04 -28.97 -37.87
C GLY A 24 26.05 -29.12 -36.36
N ALA A 25 26.93 -29.99 -35.85
CA ALA A 25 27.15 -30.20 -34.43
C ALA A 25 27.73 -28.95 -33.75
N GLY A 26 27.23 -28.60 -32.57
CA GLY A 26 27.72 -27.51 -31.75
C GLY A 26 26.75 -27.20 -30.61
N GLY A 27 26.92 -27.87 -29.47
CA GLY A 27 26.07 -27.70 -28.30
C GLY A 27 26.20 -26.30 -27.69
N ARG A 28 25.05 -25.64 -27.51
CA ARG A 28 24.79 -24.68 -26.43
C ARG A 28 23.46 -25.03 -25.81
N ALA A 29 23.50 -25.36 -24.52
CA ALA A 29 22.31 -25.50 -23.70
C ALA A 29 21.58 -24.16 -23.64
N GLN A 30 20.31 -24.16 -24.04
CA GLN A 30 19.35 -23.13 -23.66
C GLN A 30 18.90 -23.45 -22.22
N PRO A 31 18.80 -22.46 -21.31
CA PRO A 31 18.15 -22.69 -20.03
C PRO A 31 16.63 -22.80 -20.24
N ASP A 32 16.06 -23.84 -19.65
CA ASP A 32 14.66 -24.22 -19.73
C ASP A 32 13.73 -23.11 -19.21
N CYS A 33 12.97 -22.49 -20.12
CA CYS A 33 11.76 -21.75 -19.76
C CYS A 33 10.64 -22.77 -19.50
N LEU A 34 10.47 -23.18 -18.25
CA LEU A 34 9.30 -23.96 -17.83
C LEU A 34 8.09 -23.01 -17.66
N CYS A 35 7.28 -22.86 -18.71
CA CYS A 35 5.93 -22.35 -18.60
C CYS A 35 5.00 -23.50 -18.21
N VAL A 36 4.47 -23.51 -16.98
CA VAL A 36 3.40 -24.44 -16.59
C VAL A 36 2.06 -23.75 -16.77
N GLU A 37 1.30 -24.28 -17.73
CA GLU A 37 -0.07 -23.97 -18.06
C GLU A 37 -1.01 -24.62 -17.01
N LEU A 38 -1.79 -23.82 -16.28
CA LEU A 38 -2.82 -24.33 -15.36
C LEU A 38 -4.09 -24.64 -16.16
N GLN A 39 -4.26 -25.90 -16.54
CA GLN A 39 -5.56 -26.40 -17.02
C GLN A 39 -6.41 -26.89 -15.85
N HIS A 40 -7.56 -26.25 -15.66
CA HIS A 40 -8.66 -26.71 -14.84
C HIS A 40 -9.19 -28.06 -15.37
N THR A 41 -9.27 -29.06 -14.51
CA THR A 41 -10.27 -30.13 -14.65
C THR A 41 -10.98 -30.34 -13.32
N SER A 42 -12.30 -30.17 -13.37
CA SER A 42 -13.28 -30.51 -12.37
C SER A 42 -13.70 -31.97 -12.54
N ALA A 43 -13.69 -32.75 -11.46
CA ALA A 43 -14.48 -33.98 -11.37
C ALA A 43 -14.82 -34.30 -9.91
N LEU A 44 -16.08 -34.66 -9.71
CA LEU A 44 -16.76 -34.86 -8.44
C LEU A 44 -16.61 -36.30 -7.89
N PHE A 45 -16.87 -36.40 -6.58
CA PHE A 45 -17.68 -37.42 -5.89
C PHE A 45 -17.08 -38.77 -5.39
N HIS A 46 -17.16 -38.93 -4.05
CA HIS A 46 -17.61 -40.07 -3.21
C HIS A 46 -16.66 -40.49 -2.08
N GLY A 47 -17.26 -40.73 -0.91
CA GLY A 47 -16.60 -40.84 0.38
C GLY A 47 -15.99 -42.19 0.71
N SER A 48 -15.10 -42.19 1.69
CA SER A 48 -15.17 -43.03 2.89
C SER A 48 -13.95 -42.74 3.76
N ALA A 49 -14.17 -42.69 5.07
CA ALA A 49 -13.13 -42.50 6.05
C ALA A 49 -12.28 -43.77 6.18
N GLN A 50 -10.96 -43.66 6.03
CA GLN A 50 -9.99 -44.47 6.78
C GLN A 50 -8.58 -43.90 6.62
N PHE A 51 -7.97 -43.58 7.77
CA PHE A 51 -6.56 -43.30 7.93
C PHE A 51 -5.71 -44.47 7.42
N HIS A 52 -4.78 -44.24 6.50
CA HIS A 52 -3.55 -45.02 6.42
C HIS A 52 -2.40 -44.19 5.83
N ARG A 53 -1.31 -44.13 6.61
CA ARG A 53 0.04 -43.72 6.21
C ARG A 53 0.42 -44.38 4.90
N THR A 54 0.99 -43.64 3.93
CA THR A 54 1.91 -44.15 2.90
C THR A 54 2.62 -42.99 2.17
N ILE A 55 3.95 -42.93 2.38
CA ILE A 55 5.01 -42.56 1.44
C ILE A 55 5.06 -41.10 0.92
N PHE A 56 5.76 -40.24 1.66
CA PHE A 56 6.59 -39.21 1.03
C PHE A 56 7.91 -39.86 0.61
N SER A 57 8.08 -40.07 -0.69
CA SER A 57 9.37 -40.37 -1.28
C SER A 57 10.31 -39.19 -1.01
N THR A 58 11.26 -39.41 -0.11
CA THR A 58 12.35 -38.47 0.18
C THR A 58 13.27 -38.39 -1.03
N CYS A 59 13.00 -37.44 -1.93
CA CYS A 59 14.09 -36.82 -2.67
C CYS A 59 14.96 -36.08 -1.65
N ARG A 60 16.18 -36.59 -1.42
CA ARG A 60 17.23 -35.85 -0.73
C ARG A 60 17.50 -34.58 -1.54
N VAL A 61 16.81 -33.50 -1.19
CA VAL A 61 17.22 -32.15 -1.55
C VAL A 61 18.52 -31.90 -0.79
N ALA A 62 19.56 -31.54 -1.53
CA ALA A 62 20.82 -31.03 -0.99
C ALA A 62 20.53 -29.93 0.08
N PRO A 63 21.43 -29.71 1.06
CA PRO A 63 21.20 -28.72 2.11
C PRO A 63 20.82 -27.36 1.52
N PRO A 64 20.02 -26.55 2.24
CA PRO A 64 19.30 -25.43 1.64
C PRO A 64 20.30 -24.46 1.02
N LEU A 65 20.20 -24.27 -0.30
CA LEU A 65 20.70 -23.06 -0.94
C LEU A 65 20.13 -21.88 -0.15
N ALA A 66 21.01 -20.97 0.27
CA ALA A 66 20.66 -19.79 1.04
C ALA A 66 19.44 -19.08 0.41
N PRO A 67 18.53 -18.51 1.22
CA PRO A 67 17.40 -17.76 0.68
C PRO A 67 17.91 -16.65 -0.24
N PRO A 68 17.20 -16.34 -1.35
CA PRO A 68 17.59 -15.26 -2.24
C PRO A 68 17.80 -13.98 -1.44
N ILE A 69 18.96 -13.36 -1.65
CA ILE A 69 19.32 -12.15 -0.92
C ILE A 69 18.46 -11.02 -1.48
N ALA A 70 17.48 -10.61 -0.68
CA ALA A 70 16.68 -9.44 -0.96
C ALA A 70 17.36 -8.22 -0.32
N VAL A 71 17.98 -7.38 -1.14
CA VAL A 71 18.40 -6.06 -0.68
C VAL A 71 17.18 -5.15 -0.74
N ALA A 72 16.62 -4.86 0.42
CA ALA A 72 15.60 -3.82 0.55
C ALA A 72 16.31 -2.51 0.90
N GLN A 73 15.98 -1.44 0.19
CA GLN A 73 16.42 -0.09 0.54
C GLN A 73 15.21 0.78 0.87
N ALA A 74 15.29 1.47 2.02
CA ALA A 74 14.39 2.57 2.36
C ALA A 74 15.00 3.88 1.86
N PHE A 75 14.21 4.68 1.13
CA PHE A 75 14.65 6.01 0.68
C PHE A 75 14.06 7.10 1.58
N THR A 76 14.92 7.91 2.20
CA THR A 76 14.53 9.11 2.97
C THR A 76 15.55 10.23 2.80
N GLU A 77 15.10 11.46 2.52
CA GLU A 77 15.92 12.67 2.61
C GLU A 77 15.15 13.77 3.37
N GLY A 78 15.82 14.44 4.34
CA GLY A 78 15.40 15.30 5.49
C GLY A 78 14.49 16.55 5.30
N GLY A 79 13.72 16.95 6.35
CA GLY A 79 12.72 18.06 6.40
C GLY A 79 11.17 17.80 6.50
N ALA A 80 10.52 18.10 7.64
CA ALA A 80 9.07 17.93 7.91
C ALA A 80 8.07 18.77 7.07
N SER A 81 6.92 18.19 6.69
CA SER A 81 5.71 18.94 6.28
C SER A 81 4.52 18.59 7.20
N PRO A 82 3.79 19.58 7.74
CA PRO A 82 2.75 19.34 8.73
C PRO A 82 1.54 18.64 8.10
N ALA A 83 1.08 17.57 8.74
CA ALA A 83 -0.25 17.03 8.46
C ALA A 83 -1.30 18.10 8.82
N PRO A 84 -2.38 18.27 8.04
CA PRO A 84 -3.49 19.10 8.47
C PRO A 84 -4.11 18.46 9.72
N THR A 85 -3.94 19.11 10.87
CA THR A 85 -4.60 18.74 12.12
C THR A 85 -6.09 19.04 12.01
N ALA A 86 -6.92 18.20 12.61
CA ALA A 86 -8.38 18.34 12.64
C ALA A 86 -8.90 19.52 13.50
N ASP A 87 -8.12 20.58 13.71
CA ASP A 87 -8.50 21.74 14.54
C ASP A 87 -7.96 23.04 13.92
N ASP A 88 -8.72 23.60 12.98
CA ASP A 88 -8.60 25.00 12.56
C ASP A 88 -9.18 25.89 13.66
N ARG A 89 -8.47 26.03 14.77
CA ARG A 89 -8.78 27.05 15.77
C ARG A 89 -7.58 27.93 16.03
N ALA A 90 -7.81 29.21 15.73
CA ALA A 90 -7.03 30.39 16.05
C ALA A 90 -5.85 30.70 15.12
N HIS A 91 -6.11 31.46 14.05
CA HIS A 91 -5.34 32.67 13.72
C HIS A 91 -6.29 33.68 13.02
N GLY A 92 -6.44 34.85 13.63
CA GLY A 92 -7.35 35.92 13.21
C GLY A 92 -6.80 36.74 12.04
N GLY A 93 -6.98 36.22 10.83
CA GLY A 93 -7.06 37.01 9.60
C GLY A 93 -8.46 36.83 9.00
N ASP A 94 -8.91 37.74 8.15
CA ASP A 94 -10.25 37.70 7.53
C ASP A 94 -10.45 36.41 6.71
N VAL A 95 -10.97 35.35 7.35
CA VAL A 95 -11.27 34.06 6.72
C VAL A 95 -12.68 34.17 6.13
N GLU A 96 -12.78 33.99 4.80
CA GLU A 96 -14.03 33.67 4.10
C GLU A 96 -14.84 32.67 4.95
N PRO A 97 -16.12 32.92 5.23
CA PRO A 97 -16.87 32.07 6.14
C PRO A 97 -16.83 30.62 5.66
N LEU A 98 -16.44 29.69 6.55
CA LEU A 98 -16.35 28.23 6.31
C LEU A 98 -17.58 27.60 5.60
N SER A 99 -18.71 28.32 5.57
CA SER A 99 -19.93 27.97 4.84
C SER A 99 -19.86 28.14 3.31
N SER A 100 -18.84 28.83 2.76
CA SER A 100 -18.64 29.05 1.32
C SER A 100 -17.69 28.04 0.66
N LEU A 101 -16.82 27.40 1.45
CA LEU A 101 -15.74 26.54 0.95
C LEU A 101 -16.24 25.17 0.47
N ALA A 102 -15.71 24.72 -0.68
CA ALA A 102 -15.99 23.41 -1.23
C ALA A 102 -15.44 22.29 -0.31
N PRO A 103 -16.21 21.22 -0.03
CA PRO A 103 -15.71 20.10 0.76
C PRO A 103 -14.48 19.46 0.09
N ARG A 104 -13.44 19.26 0.89
CA ARG A 104 -12.16 18.68 0.43
C ARG A 104 -12.14 17.17 0.68
N GLY A 105 -11.52 16.43 -0.24
CA GLY A 105 -11.30 14.98 -0.16
C GLY A 105 -9.96 14.61 0.45
N TRP A 106 -9.76 13.32 0.74
CA TRP A 106 -8.49 12.79 1.23
C TRP A 106 -7.82 11.90 0.19
N ILE A 107 -6.58 12.26 -0.16
CA ILE A 107 -5.63 11.43 -0.90
C ILE A 107 -4.51 11.07 0.06
N SER A 108 -4.17 9.78 0.15
CA SER A 108 -3.10 9.28 1.00
C SER A 108 -1.73 9.87 0.62
N ARG A 109 -0.89 10.10 1.62
CA ARG A 109 0.42 10.78 1.52
C ARG A 109 1.33 10.25 0.42
N TYR A 110 1.33 8.94 0.22
CA TYR A 110 2.22 8.31 -0.76
C TYR A 110 1.92 8.72 -2.21
N ALA A 111 0.75 9.32 -2.46
CA ALA A 111 0.28 9.72 -3.78
C ALA A 111 0.27 11.24 -4.00
N TRP A 112 0.89 12.02 -3.11
CA TRP A 112 0.91 13.48 -3.21
C TRP A 112 1.88 14.04 -4.26
N GLY A 113 2.97 13.33 -4.54
CA GLY A 113 4.00 13.76 -5.49
C GLY A 113 4.01 12.96 -6.79
N GLU A 114 5.21 12.81 -7.34
CA GLU A 114 5.51 11.94 -8.48
C GLU A 114 5.27 10.47 -8.15
N ASP A 115 5.00 9.68 -9.19
CA ASP A 115 4.80 8.24 -9.09
C ASP A 115 6.06 7.53 -8.54
N TYR A 116 5.97 7.05 -7.30
CA TYR A 116 7.08 6.40 -6.59
C TYR A 116 7.66 5.20 -7.35
N HIS A 117 6.87 4.53 -8.19
CA HIS A 117 7.36 3.45 -9.05
C HIS A 117 8.49 3.92 -9.98
N ALA A 118 8.34 5.10 -10.58
CA ALA A 118 9.34 5.67 -11.48
C ALA A 118 10.57 6.15 -10.70
N VAL A 119 10.35 6.86 -9.59
CA VAL A 119 11.43 7.40 -8.75
C VAL A 119 12.29 6.29 -8.16
N LEU A 120 11.67 5.27 -7.55
CA LEU A 120 12.40 4.14 -6.98
C LEU A 120 12.98 3.25 -8.07
N GLY A 121 12.24 3.01 -9.16
CA GLY A 121 12.73 2.20 -10.28
C GLY A 121 14.05 2.74 -10.85
N GLU A 122 14.14 4.05 -11.02
CA GLU A 122 15.38 4.71 -11.47
C GLU A 122 16.52 4.57 -10.44
N LYS A 123 16.23 4.78 -9.15
CA LYS A 123 17.22 4.61 -8.07
C LYS A 123 17.75 3.18 -7.99
N LEU A 124 16.88 2.18 -8.11
CA LEU A 124 17.28 0.77 -8.12
C LEU A 124 18.08 0.43 -9.38
N ARG A 125 17.74 0.98 -10.54
CA ARG A 125 18.50 0.80 -11.78
C ARG A 125 19.93 1.33 -11.66
N VAL A 126 20.08 2.53 -11.07
CA VAL A 126 21.40 3.10 -10.77
C VAL A 126 22.18 2.20 -9.82
N LEU A 127 21.54 1.69 -8.77
CA LEU A 127 22.19 0.77 -7.83
C LEU A 127 22.62 -0.55 -8.49
N VAL A 128 21.79 -1.16 -9.32
CA VAL A 128 22.16 -2.37 -10.08
C VAL A 128 23.37 -2.09 -10.99
N GLY A 129 23.43 -0.91 -11.62
CA GLY A 129 24.61 -0.48 -12.38
C GLY A 129 25.87 -0.42 -11.51
N ALA A 130 25.80 0.24 -10.35
CA ALA A 130 26.91 0.32 -9.41
C ALA A 130 27.32 -1.07 -8.87
N MET A 131 26.38 -2.00 -8.69
CA MET A 131 26.70 -3.38 -8.31
C MET A 131 27.52 -4.08 -9.40
N HIS A 132 27.17 -3.89 -10.68
CA HIS A 132 27.94 -4.47 -11.79
C HIS A 132 29.33 -3.84 -11.96
N GLU A 133 29.52 -2.59 -11.57
CA GLU A 133 30.83 -1.95 -11.53
C GLU A 133 31.70 -2.48 -10.37
N GLN A 134 31.07 -2.75 -9.21
CA GLN A 134 31.76 -3.19 -8.01
C GLN A 134 32.11 -4.68 -8.01
N PHE A 135 31.24 -5.54 -8.53
CA PHE A 135 31.41 -6.99 -8.55
C PHE A 135 31.72 -7.46 -9.96
N VAL A 136 32.98 -7.87 -10.17
CA VAL A 136 33.51 -8.26 -11.49
C VAL A 136 32.99 -9.62 -11.94
N GLU A 137 32.61 -10.49 -11.01
CA GLU A 137 32.03 -11.79 -11.33
C GLU A 137 30.63 -11.63 -11.95
N PRO A 138 30.27 -12.44 -12.96
CA PRO A 138 28.93 -12.39 -13.53
C PRO A 138 27.85 -12.75 -12.51
N PHE A 139 26.82 -11.91 -12.42
CA PHE A 139 25.60 -12.18 -11.64
C PHE A 139 24.38 -11.62 -12.37
N ASP A 140 23.20 -12.19 -12.09
CA ASP A 140 21.93 -11.64 -12.52
C ASP A 140 21.32 -10.80 -11.41
N ALA A 141 20.72 -9.66 -11.74
CA ALA A 141 19.97 -8.83 -10.81
C ALA A 141 18.66 -8.31 -11.42
N ARG A 142 17.59 -8.30 -10.62
CA ARG A 142 16.27 -7.76 -10.99
C ARG A 142 15.70 -6.90 -9.89
N ALA A 143 15.32 -5.68 -10.25
CA ALA A 143 14.71 -4.71 -9.36
C ALA A 143 13.18 -4.73 -9.47
N TYR A 144 12.50 -4.60 -8.33
CA TYR A 144 11.04 -4.51 -8.24
C TYR A 144 10.61 -3.41 -7.27
N VAL A 145 9.47 -2.79 -7.59
CA VAL A 145 8.77 -1.78 -6.79
C VAL A 145 7.26 -2.01 -6.97
N ASP A 146 6.59 -2.53 -5.94
CA ASP A 146 5.11 -2.76 -5.80
C ASP A 146 4.47 -3.74 -6.79
N THR A 147 4.97 -3.79 -8.02
CA THR A 147 4.40 -4.50 -9.16
C THR A 147 5.09 -5.85 -9.43
N GLY A 148 6.05 -6.22 -8.59
CA GLY A 148 6.80 -7.48 -8.70
C GLY A 148 6.12 -8.67 -8.02
N PRO A 149 6.59 -9.91 -8.29
CA PRO A 149 6.08 -11.13 -7.65
C PRO A 149 6.67 -11.34 -6.24
N LEU A 150 6.95 -10.28 -5.50
CA LEU A 150 7.63 -10.31 -4.21
C LEU A 150 6.80 -9.55 -3.18
N VAL A 151 6.93 -9.95 -1.91
CA VAL A 151 6.33 -9.23 -0.79
C VAL A 151 7.43 -8.36 -0.17
N GLU A 152 7.56 -7.12 -0.66
CA GLU A 152 8.70 -6.24 -0.32
C GLU A 152 8.80 -5.96 1.17
N ARG A 153 7.67 -5.81 1.86
CA ARG A 153 7.67 -5.64 3.33
C ARG A 153 8.26 -6.82 4.08
N LEU A 154 8.11 -8.04 3.57
CA LEU A 154 8.68 -9.24 4.17
C LEU A 154 10.18 -9.31 3.89
N ALA A 155 10.58 -9.05 2.65
CA ALA A 155 11.98 -8.92 2.28
C ALA A 155 12.70 -7.87 3.13
N ALA A 156 12.09 -6.70 3.31
CA ALA A 156 12.61 -5.63 4.14
C ALA A 156 12.79 -6.00 5.61
N ARG A 157 11.85 -6.76 6.18
CA ARG A 157 11.98 -7.32 7.53
C ARG A 157 13.22 -8.22 7.64
N TYR A 158 13.41 -9.12 6.69
CA TYR A 158 14.57 -10.03 6.69
C TYR A 158 15.89 -9.35 6.32
N ALA A 159 15.84 -8.23 5.60
CA ALA A 159 16.97 -7.35 5.37
C ALA A 159 17.33 -6.49 6.61
N GLY A 160 16.55 -6.59 7.70
CA GLY A 160 16.79 -5.84 8.94
C GLY A 160 16.39 -4.36 8.86
N LEU A 161 15.55 -3.97 7.90
CA LEU A 161 15.05 -2.58 7.84
C LEU A 161 14.04 -2.26 8.95
N GLY A 162 13.45 -3.26 9.59
CA GLY A 162 12.44 -3.06 10.61
C GLY A 162 11.59 -4.28 10.87
N TRP A 163 10.44 -4.08 11.51
CA TRP A 163 9.47 -5.13 11.81
C TRP A 163 8.14 -4.86 11.09
N LEU A 164 7.31 -5.90 11.00
CA LEU A 164 5.94 -5.74 10.52
C LEU A 164 5.07 -5.27 11.68
N GLY A 165 4.42 -4.11 11.53
CA GLY A 165 3.47 -3.62 12.51
C GLY A 165 2.16 -4.40 12.48
N LYS A 166 1.34 -4.27 13.54
CA LYS A 166 -0.01 -4.85 13.58
C LYS A 166 -0.93 -4.32 12.47
N ASN A 167 -0.64 -3.13 11.94
CA ASN A 167 -1.29 -2.55 10.75
C ASN A 167 -0.79 -3.14 9.42
N THR A 168 0.12 -4.11 9.46
CA THR A 168 0.75 -4.81 8.33
C THR A 168 1.77 -4.00 7.51
N CYS A 169 2.05 -2.75 7.88
CA CYS A 169 3.13 -1.96 7.30
C CYS A 169 4.49 -2.42 7.85
N LEU A 170 5.56 -2.22 7.08
CA LEU A 170 6.91 -2.23 7.65
C LEU A 170 7.09 -0.96 8.49
N ILE A 171 7.64 -1.09 9.69
CA ILE A 171 8.01 0.03 10.56
C ILE A 171 9.51 0.02 10.75
N HIS A 172 10.16 1.10 10.33
CA HIS A 172 11.57 1.38 10.61
C HIS A 172 11.69 2.12 11.96
N PRO A 173 12.65 1.79 12.82
CA PRO A 173 12.78 2.38 14.17
C PRO A 173 12.91 3.90 14.18
N GLN A 174 13.56 4.47 13.17
CA GLN A 174 13.80 5.91 13.06
C GLN A 174 12.86 6.62 12.08
N LEU A 175 12.30 5.90 11.11
CA LEU A 175 11.56 6.51 10.00
C LEU A 175 10.05 6.25 10.10
N GLY A 176 9.64 5.41 11.05
CA GLY A 176 8.27 4.92 11.11
C GLY A 176 7.93 4.08 9.87
N SER A 177 6.68 4.15 9.43
CA SER A 177 6.18 3.49 8.22
C SER A 177 6.05 4.43 7.02
N TRP A 178 6.46 5.71 7.14
CA TRP A 178 6.46 6.68 6.05
C TRP A 178 7.66 6.50 5.11
N LEU A 179 7.73 5.33 4.48
CA LEU A 179 8.81 4.97 3.57
C LEU A 179 8.27 4.21 2.36
N PHE A 180 9.00 4.32 1.25
CA PHE A 180 8.81 3.45 0.10
C PHE A 180 9.80 2.29 0.12
N LEU A 181 9.38 1.15 -0.40
CA LEU A 181 10.22 -0.04 -0.50
C LEU A 181 10.54 -0.34 -1.97
N GLY A 182 11.81 -0.61 -2.22
CA GLY A 182 12.30 -1.24 -3.43
C GLY A 182 13.10 -2.48 -3.07
N VAL A 183 13.07 -3.49 -3.93
CA VAL A 183 13.83 -4.73 -3.73
C VAL A 183 14.67 -5.06 -4.96
N ILE A 184 15.89 -5.53 -4.74
CA ILE A 184 16.72 -6.16 -5.77
C ILE A 184 16.89 -7.63 -5.38
N VAL A 185 16.54 -8.52 -6.31
CA VAL A 185 16.87 -9.94 -6.24
C VAL A 185 18.10 -10.17 -7.09
N THR A 186 19.12 -10.81 -6.52
CA THR A 186 20.40 -11.05 -7.19
C THR A 186 20.89 -12.48 -6.98
N THR A 187 21.68 -12.99 -7.92
CA THR A 187 22.43 -14.25 -7.77
C THR A 187 23.79 -14.06 -7.09
N LEU A 188 24.16 -12.81 -6.79
CA LEU A 188 25.38 -12.47 -6.07
C LEU A 188 25.31 -13.05 -4.65
N ASP A 189 26.36 -13.77 -4.24
CA ASP A 189 26.48 -14.34 -2.90
C ASP A 189 26.92 -13.26 -1.90
N LEU A 190 25.95 -12.61 -1.29
CA LEU A 190 26.13 -11.60 -0.24
C LEU A 190 25.80 -12.18 1.13
N ALA A 191 26.59 -11.82 2.13
CA ALA A 191 26.26 -12.13 3.51
C ALA A 191 24.89 -11.50 3.89
N PRO A 192 23.95 -12.28 4.46
CA PRO A 192 22.71 -11.75 4.99
C PRO A 192 22.96 -10.68 6.06
N THR A 193 22.15 -9.62 6.05
CA THR A 193 22.30 -8.50 6.98
C THR A 193 21.89 -8.85 8.42
N LEU A 194 21.13 -9.94 8.64
CA LEU A 194 20.40 -10.33 9.86
C LEU A 194 20.97 -9.73 11.16
N ALA A 195 20.45 -8.55 11.50
CA ALA A 195 20.59 -7.77 12.72
C ALA A 195 21.92 -7.86 13.52
N SER A 196 23.08 -7.78 12.86
CA SER A 196 24.37 -7.61 13.58
C SER A 196 24.51 -6.26 14.34
N ARG A 197 23.56 -5.31 14.21
CA ARG A 197 23.76 -3.92 14.70
C ARG A 197 22.59 -3.26 15.45
N PHE A 198 21.57 -4.00 15.90
CA PHE A 198 20.43 -3.35 16.56
C PHE A 198 20.63 -3.02 18.05
N ILE A 199 21.50 -3.74 18.78
CA ILE A 199 21.66 -3.52 20.23
C ILE A 199 22.82 -2.56 20.57
N THR A 200 23.90 -2.54 19.80
CA THR A 200 25.11 -1.80 20.19
C THR A 200 24.95 -0.28 20.16
N GLN A 201 24.00 0.26 19.38
CA GLN A 201 23.93 1.70 19.13
C GLN A 201 22.91 2.45 19.99
N LEU A 202 21.95 1.75 20.61
CA LEU A 202 21.04 2.33 21.60
C LEU A 202 21.62 2.30 23.04
N GLY A 203 22.58 1.41 23.32
CA GLY A 203 23.24 1.31 24.62
C GLY A 203 24.52 2.15 24.78
N ALA A 204 25.04 2.74 23.69
CA ALA A 204 26.33 3.44 23.72
C ALA A 204 26.24 4.91 24.19
N THR A 205 25.04 5.44 24.46
CA THR A 205 24.85 6.85 24.88
C THR A 205 24.70 7.06 26.38
N GLU A 206 24.73 6.02 27.22
CA GLU A 206 24.56 6.16 28.69
C GLU A 206 25.71 5.59 29.53
N ALA A 207 26.89 5.33 28.95
CA ALA A 207 28.04 4.78 29.68
C ALA A 207 29.25 5.74 29.76
N SER A 208 29.03 7.06 29.68
CA SER A 208 30.08 8.06 29.90
C SER A 208 29.59 9.17 30.82
N GLY A 209 29.30 8.86 32.07
CA GLY A 209 28.92 9.88 33.04
C GLY A 209 28.38 9.35 34.35
N MET A 210 29.21 8.65 35.15
CA MET A 210 29.32 8.91 36.60
C MET A 210 30.37 7.97 37.19
N ALA A 211 31.53 8.51 37.49
CA ALA A 211 32.40 7.92 38.50
C ALA A 211 31.81 8.28 39.87
N SER A 212 31.25 7.30 40.57
CA SER A 212 31.04 7.38 42.02
C SER A 212 31.43 6.04 42.63
N THR A 213 32.50 6.09 43.42
CA THR A 213 32.95 5.06 44.33
C THR A 213 31.81 4.65 45.26
N ASP A 214 31.50 3.36 45.34
CA ASP A 214 31.13 2.71 46.60
C ASP A 214 31.31 1.19 46.52
N ASN A 215 32.13 0.70 47.44
CA ASN A 215 32.40 -0.71 47.70
C ASN A 215 31.28 -1.26 48.58
N SER A 216 30.48 -2.19 48.08
CA SER A 216 29.87 -3.21 48.94
C SER A 216 29.55 -4.46 48.15
N ALA A 217 30.21 -5.54 48.55
CA ALA A 217 30.03 -6.87 48.03
C ALA A 217 28.62 -7.39 48.37
N SER A 218 27.87 -7.82 47.35
CA SER A 218 26.86 -8.85 47.54
C SER A 218 26.86 -9.79 46.33
N THR A 219 26.98 -11.06 46.65
CA THR A 219 27.09 -12.20 45.75
C THR A 219 25.78 -12.44 45.01
N ALA A 220 25.79 -12.25 43.69
CA ALA A 220 24.78 -12.78 42.80
C ALA A 220 25.49 -13.55 41.67
N SER A 221 25.05 -14.79 41.49
CA SER A 221 25.53 -15.80 40.55
C SER A 221 25.78 -15.24 39.15
N THR A 222 27.04 -15.29 38.71
CA THR A 222 27.42 -15.16 37.30
C THR A 222 26.93 -16.38 36.54
N ASP A 223 25.71 -16.32 36.04
CA ASP A 223 25.28 -17.17 34.94
C ASP A 223 25.90 -16.60 33.66
N ASN A 224 27.03 -17.19 33.27
CA ASN A 224 27.78 -16.80 32.08
C ASN A 224 27.19 -17.54 30.87
N SER A 225 25.91 -17.27 30.56
CA SER A 225 25.35 -17.64 29.27
C SER A 225 25.88 -16.64 28.25
N THR A 226 26.84 -17.09 27.45
CA THR A 226 27.28 -16.42 26.23
C THR A 226 26.03 -16.16 25.38
N ASP A 227 25.60 -14.91 25.35
CA ASP A 227 24.47 -14.44 24.56
C ASP A 227 24.84 -14.60 23.08
N THR A 228 24.53 -15.77 22.52
CA THR A 228 24.61 -16.00 21.09
C THR A 228 23.67 -15.00 20.45
N ALA A 229 24.23 -13.92 19.87
CA ALA A 229 23.48 -12.94 19.11
C ALA A 229 22.58 -13.69 18.13
N THR A 230 21.27 -13.71 18.42
CA THR A 230 20.30 -14.43 17.62
C THR A 230 20.24 -13.78 16.26
N GLU A 231 20.83 -14.42 15.24
CA GLU A 231 20.66 -14.06 13.85
C GLU A 231 19.17 -14.14 13.50
N GLY A 232 18.53 -12.99 13.34
CA GLY A 232 17.09 -12.92 13.12
C GLY A 232 16.63 -11.53 12.68
N PRO A 233 15.41 -11.41 12.12
CA PRO A 233 14.83 -10.14 11.77
C PRO A 233 14.65 -9.26 13.02
N SER A 234 14.56 -7.94 12.83
CA SER A 234 14.33 -6.99 13.93
C SER A 234 13.13 -7.42 14.78
N PRO A 235 13.25 -7.32 16.13
CA PRO A 235 12.17 -7.70 17.02
C PRO A 235 10.93 -6.84 16.78
N ASP A 236 9.77 -7.42 17.03
CA ASP A 236 8.51 -6.70 16.98
C ASP A 236 8.43 -5.70 18.14
N LEU A 237 8.27 -4.41 17.82
CA LEU A 237 8.18 -3.33 18.80
C LEU A 237 6.78 -2.73 18.94
N CYS A 238 5.73 -3.41 18.45
CA CYS A 238 4.34 -3.00 18.70
C CYS A 238 3.89 -3.26 20.14
N GLY A 239 4.43 -4.29 20.80
CA GLY A 239 4.02 -4.69 22.15
C GLY A 239 2.50 -4.87 22.27
N ASN A 240 1.91 -4.30 23.32
CA ASN A 240 0.46 -4.38 23.56
C ASN A 240 -0.37 -3.29 22.83
N CYS A 241 0.26 -2.43 22.02
CA CYS A 241 -0.45 -1.35 21.32
C CYS A 241 -1.50 -1.88 20.34
N THR A 242 -2.68 -1.25 20.29
CA THR A 242 -3.82 -1.59 19.43
C THR A 242 -4.38 -0.40 18.64
N LEU A 243 -3.77 0.79 18.75
CA LEU A 243 -4.29 2.05 18.19
C LEU A 243 -4.69 1.95 16.71
N CYS A 244 -3.87 1.31 15.88
CA CYS A 244 -4.16 1.15 14.45
C CYS A 244 -5.39 0.27 14.16
N ILE A 245 -5.62 -0.75 14.99
CA ILE A 245 -6.77 -1.66 14.88
C ILE A 245 -8.03 -0.91 15.31
N GLU A 246 -7.99 -0.24 16.46
CA GLU A 246 -9.10 0.52 17.03
C GLU A 246 -9.51 1.71 16.15
N ALA A 247 -8.54 2.40 15.55
CA ALA A 247 -8.81 3.55 14.68
C ALA A 247 -9.32 3.16 13.29
N CYS A 248 -9.21 1.90 12.87
CA CYS A 248 -9.62 1.49 11.52
C CYS A 248 -11.15 1.58 11.37
N PRO A 249 -11.69 2.54 10.61
CA PRO A 249 -13.13 2.83 10.64
C PRO A 249 -13.99 1.73 10.02
N THR A 250 -13.40 0.90 9.17
CA THR A 250 -14.07 -0.24 8.53
C THR A 250 -13.76 -1.56 9.22
N GLY A 251 -12.95 -1.58 10.29
CA GLY A 251 -12.48 -2.82 10.92
C GLY A 251 -11.77 -3.74 9.92
N ALA A 252 -10.97 -3.17 9.01
CA ALA A 252 -10.21 -3.94 8.02
C ALA A 252 -9.03 -4.68 8.67
N LEU A 253 -8.48 -4.15 9.75
CA LEU A 253 -7.51 -4.85 10.60
C LEU A 253 -8.29 -5.74 11.56
N VAL A 254 -8.50 -7.00 11.18
CA VAL A 254 -9.40 -7.93 11.88
C VAL A 254 -8.77 -8.51 13.14
N GLU A 255 -7.45 -8.64 13.15
CA GLU A 255 -6.61 -9.01 14.29
C GLU A 255 -5.18 -8.50 14.03
N PRO A 256 -4.27 -8.51 15.03
CA PRO A 256 -2.88 -8.13 14.83
C PRO A 256 -2.27 -8.81 13.59
N TYR A 257 -1.66 -8.03 12.71
CA TYR A 257 -0.95 -8.49 11.49
C TYR A 257 -1.84 -9.07 10.38
N LEU A 258 -3.17 -9.03 10.54
CA LEU A 258 -4.11 -9.53 9.54
C LEU A 258 -5.03 -8.41 9.03
N LEU A 259 -4.93 -8.13 7.73
CA LEU A 259 -5.75 -7.16 7.02
C LEU A 259 -6.72 -7.85 6.06
N ASP A 260 -8.02 -7.62 6.21
CA ASP A 260 -9.02 -7.92 5.18
C ASP A 260 -9.06 -6.77 4.16
N ALA A 261 -8.42 -6.99 3.01
CA ALA A 261 -8.36 -6.02 1.92
C ALA A 261 -9.75 -5.59 1.44
N ARG A 262 -10.77 -6.46 1.49
CA ARG A 262 -12.12 -6.16 1.00
C ARG A 262 -12.82 -5.08 1.83
N ARG A 263 -12.33 -4.82 3.04
CA ARG A 263 -12.82 -3.77 3.95
C ARG A 263 -11.87 -2.58 4.01
N CYS A 264 -10.64 -2.72 3.54
CA CYS A 264 -9.63 -1.67 3.62
C CYS A 264 -9.97 -0.51 2.70
N ILE A 265 -10.11 0.70 3.25
CA ILE A 265 -10.39 1.92 2.46
C ILE A 265 -9.37 2.11 1.34
N SER A 266 -8.09 1.79 1.61
CA SER A 266 -7.04 1.88 0.59
C SER A 266 -7.34 0.97 -0.61
N TYR A 267 -7.63 -0.32 -0.38
CA TYR A 267 -8.01 -1.24 -1.45
C TYR A 267 -9.31 -0.81 -2.15
N LEU A 268 -10.32 -0.42 -1.38
CA LEU A 268 -11.62 -0.01 -1.93
C LEU A 268 -11.52 1.21 -2.85
N THR A 269 -10.65 2.16 -2.52
CA THR A 269 -10.46 3.38 -3.32
C THR A 269 -9.51 3.19 -4.49
N ILE A 270 -8.54 2.27 -4.41
CA ILE A 270 -7.48 2.09 -5.41
C ILE A 270 -7.74 0.93 -6.36
N GLU A 271 -8.14 -0.24 -5.85
CA GLU A 271 -8.14 -1.51 -6.59
C GLU A 271 -9.54 -2.02 -6.91
N HIS A 272 -10.49 -1.82 -5.98
CA HIS A 272 -11.85 -2.31 -6.17
C HIS A 272 -12.50 -1.66 -7.39
N ARG A 273 -12.88 -2.48 -8.36
CA ARG A 273 -13.60 -2.05 -9.57
C ARG A 273 -15.09 -2.34 -9.38
N GLY A 274 -15.93 -1.37 -9.72
CA GLY A 274 -17.38 -1.51 -9.58
C GLY A 274 -17.91 -0.98 -8.26
N THR A 275 -19.04 -1.56 -7.83
CA THR A 275 -19.86 -1.03 -6.75
C THR A 275 -19.24 -1.24 -5.37
N LEU A 276 -19.11 -0.16 -4.59
CA LEU A 276 -18.66 -0.23 -3.21
C LEU A 276 -19.77 -0.81 -2.31
N PRO A 277 -19.44 -1.75 -1.39
CA PRO A 277 -20.41 -2.29 -0.44
C PRO A 277 -21.09 -1.18 0.36
N LEU A 278 -22.43 -1.24 0.50
CA LEU A 278 -23.22 -0.17 1.10
C LEU A 278 -22.78 0.15 2.52
N GLU A 279 -22.47 -0.88 3.31
CA GLU A 279 -22.01 -0.80 4.69
C GLU A 279 -20.65 -0.09 4.84
N MET A 280 -19.84 -0.05 3.78
CA MET A 280 -18.52 0.58 3.80
C MET A 280 -18.58 2.07 3.45
N ARG A 281 -19.59 2.52 2.68
CA ARG A 281 -19.61 3.87 2.10
C ARG A 281 -19.53 4.98 3.14
N GLU A 282 -20.22 4.83 4.26
CA GLU A 282 -20.19 5.83 5.34
C GLU A 282 -18.86 5.82 6.11
N ALA A 283 -18.37 4.63 6.48
CA ALA A 283 -17.11 4.45 7.20
C ALA A 283 -15.87 4.91 6.40
N MET A 284 -15.97 4.97 5.07
CA MET A 284 -14.91 5.50 4.21
C MET A 284 -14.64 7.00 4.42
N GLY A 285 -15.57 7.76 5.00
CA GLY A 285 -15.41 9.21 5.19
C GLY A 285 -15.16 9.93 3.86
N ARG A 286 -14.21 10.87 3.82
CA ARG A 286 -13.89 11.67 2.62
C ARG A 286 -12.73 11.11 1.78
N HIS A 287 -12.35 9.85 1.97
CA HIS A 287 -11.24 9.23 1.24
C HIS A 287 -11.59 9.02 -0.23
N VAL A 288 -10.79 9.61 -1.12
CA VAL A 288 -10.93 9.47 -2.58
C VAL A 288 -9.83 8.60 -3.19
N PHE A 289 -8.65 8.50 -2.56
CA PHE A 289 -7.55 7.64 -3.00
C PHE A 289 -6.65 7.25 -1.83
N GLY A 290 -6.57 5.96 -1.49
CA GLY A 290 -5.77 5.46 -0.37
C GLY A 290 -6.35 5.79 1.00
N CYS A 291 -5.67 5.34 2.05
CA CYS A 291 -6.01 5.63 3.44
C CYS A 291 -4.75 5.55 4.30
N ASP A 292 -4.61 6.50 5.23
CA ASP A 292 -3.45 6.62 6.10
C ASP A 292 -3.75 6.42 7.58
N ILE A 293 -5.03 6.24 7.96
CA ILE A 293 -5.47 6.27 9.37
C ILE A 293 -4.65 5.33 10.26
N CYS A 294 -4.41 4.10 9.83
CA CYS A 294 -3.66 3.10 10.61
C CYS A 294 -2.16 3.44 10.77
N GLN A 295 -1.63 4.30 9.92
CA GLN A 295 -0.28 4.84 10.01
C GLN A 295 -0.28 6.15 10.81
N ASP A 296 -1.26 7.03 10.64
CA ASP A 296 -1.38 8.29 11.38
C ASP A 296 -1.44 8.08 12.89
N VAL A 297 -2.18 7.08 13.35
CA VAL A 297 -2.29 6.77 14.78
C VAL A 297 -1.11 5.95 15.32
N CYS A 298 -0.17 5.53 14.47
CA CYS A 298 0.97 4.72 14.89
C CYS A 298 1.99 5.58 15.66
N PRO A 299 2.34 5.23 16.92
CA PRO A 299 3.29 6.03 17.71
C PRO A 299 4.68 6.17 17.09
N TRP A 300 5.09 5.19 16.26
CA TRP A 300 6.37 5.21 15.56
C TRP A 300 6.44 6.25 14.44
N ASN A 301 5.28 6.72 13.95
CA ASN A 301 5.21 7.76 12.94
C ASN A 301 5.27 9.16 13.52
N GLY A 302 4.96 9.34 14.80
CA GLY A 302 5.11 10.65 15.46
C GLY A 302 6.56 11.10 15.59
N LYS A 303 7.52 10.16 15.51
CA LYS A 303 8.96 10.43 15.57
C LYS A 303 9.64 10.45 14.20
N ALA A 304 8.90 10.16 13.13
CA ALA A 304 9.47 10.07 11.79
C ALA A 304 9.98 11.46 11.34
N PRO A 305 11.20 11.55 10.77
CA PRO A 305 11.67 12.78 10.15
C PRO A 305 10.74 13.08 8.97
N GLY A 306 10.16 14.28 8.92
CA GLY A 306 8.96 14.47 8.09
C GLY A 306 9.21 14.72 6.60
N SER A 307 10.18 14.01 6.00
CA SER A 307 10.85 14.54 4.85
C SER A 307 10.90 13.75 3.58
N ALA A 308 10.49 14.46 2.56
CA ALA A 308 10.26 13.92 1.25
C ALA A 308 11.28 14.55 0.30
N PRO A 309 12.04 13.73 -0.45
CA PRO A 309 12.67 14.19 -1.69
C PRO A 309 11.73 15.12 -2.47
N VAL A 310 12.27 16.12 -3.17
CA VAL A 310 11.45 17.11 -3.93
C VAL A 310 10.39 16.44 -4.81
N ALA A 311 10.72 15.29 -5.40
CA ALA A 311 9.81 14.48 -6.21
C ALA A 311 8.54 14.01 -5.46
N PHE A 312 8.55 13.95 -4.14
CA PHE A 312 7.46 13.49 -3.29
C PHE A 312 6.77 14.63 -2.53
N LEU A 313 7.17 15.88 -2.77
CA LEU A 313 6.44 17.03 -2.23
C LEU A 313 5.02 17.10 -2.81
N PRO A 314 4.04 17.59 -2.05
CA PRO A 314 2.67 17.61 -2.51
C PRO A 314 2.47 18.51 -3.73
N ARG A 315 1.86 17.95 -4.77
CA ARG A 315 1.28 18.71 -5.86
C ARG A 315 -0.09 19.21 -5.42
N GLU A 316 -0.42 20.46 -5.72
CA GLU A 316 -1.68 21.10 -5.32
C GLU A 316 -2.93 20.24 -5.62
N ALA A 317 -3.01 19.68 -6.82
CA ALA A 317 -4.13 18.83 -7.25
C ALA A 317 -4.25 17.48 -6.50
N LEU A 318 -3.20 17.08 -5.77
CA LEU A 318 -3.11 15.81 -5.04
C LEU A 318 -3.20 16.01 -3.52
N PHE A 319 -3.14 17.26 -3.04
CA PHE A 319 -3.23 17.58 -1.63
C PHE A 319 -4.61 18.14 -1.28
N ALA A 320 -5.40 17.30 -0.60
CA ALA A 320 -6.75 17.63 -0.16
C ALA A 320 -7.62 18.29 -1.26
N PRO A 321 -7.85 17.68 -2.43
CA PRO A 321 -8.55 18.32 -3.56
C PRO A 321 -10.03 18.59 -3.26
N GLU A 322 -10.63 19.55 -3.97
CA GLU A 322 -12.08 19.79 -3.90
C GLU A 322 -12.87 18.61 -4.48
N LEU A 323 -13.88 18.17 -3.74
CA LEU A 323 -14.66 16.99 -4.12
C LEU A 323 -15.56 17.25 -5.34
N GLU A 324 -16.14 18.43 -5.46
CA GLU A 324 -16.93 18.81 -6.64
C GLU A 324 -16.08 18.81 -7.90
N TRP A 325 -14.84 19.33 -7.82
CA TRP A 325 -13.90 19.30 -8.94
C TRP A 325 -13.59 17.86 -9.36
N LEU A 326 -13.27 16.98 -8.41
CA LEU A 326 -13.02 15.56 -8.70
C LEU A 326 -14.24 14.86 -9.29
N ALA A 327 -15.44 15.12 -8.76
CA ALA A 327 -16.67 14.48 -9.21
C ALA A 327 -17.14 15.00 -10.58
N ALA A 328 -16.85 16.26 -10.91
CA ALA A 328 -17.22 16.86 -12.19
C ALA A 328 -16.21 16.55 -13.32
N MET A 329 -15.00 16.10 -12.97
CA MET A 329 -13.90 15.85 -13.89
C MET A 329 -14.26 14.83 -14.97
N ASN A 330 -13.88 15.11 -16.22
CA ASN A 330 -14.02 14.16 -17.32
C ASN A 330 -12.78 13.26 -17.51
N GLN A 331 -12.87 12.28 -18.41
CA GLN A 331 -11.80 11.30 -18.60
C GLN A 331 -10.50 11.91 -19.18
N GLU A 332 -10.59 12.93 -20.03
CA GLU A 332 -9.42 13.59 -20.63
C GLU A 332 -8.68 14.44 -19.58
N GLU A 333 -9.43 15.22 -18.80
CA GLU A 333 -8.90 15.99 -17.67
C GLU A 333 -8.21 15.08 -16.65
N TYR A 334 -8.82 13.94 -16.32
CA TYR A 334 -8.23 12.94 -15.43
C TYR A 334 -6.87 12.44 -15.94
N GLN A 335 -6.80 12.08 -17.22
CA GLN A 335 -5.55 11.60 -17.82
C GLN A 335 -4.46 12.68 -17.79
N ALA A 336 -4.83 13.92 -18.11
CA ALA A 336 -3.89 15.05 -18.11
C ALA A 336 -3.39 15.38 -16.69
N LYS A 337 -4.30 15.47 -15.71
CA LYS A 337 -3.99 15.89 -14.33
C LYS A 337 -3.23 14.82 -13.56
N PHE A 338 -3.63 13.55 -13.67
CA PHE A 338 -3.05 12.44 -12.90
C PHE A 338 -2.00 11.63 -13.68
N ARG A 339 -1.50 12.17 -14.79
CA ARG A 339 -0.31 11.63 -15.45
C ARG A 339 0.86 11.61 -14.45
N ASN A 340 1.61 10.50 -14.48
CA ASN A 340 2.75 10.25 -13.59
C ASN A 340 2.39 10.38 -12.11
N SER A 341 1.15 10.05 -11.73
CA SER A 341 0.72 9.97 -10.34
C SER A 341 0.20 8.56 -10.02
N PRO A 342 0.41 8.04 -8.79
CA PRO A 342 -0.20 6.78 -8.36
C PRO A 342 -1.74 6.78 -8.48
N VAL A 343 -2.36 7.97 -8.39
CA VAL A 343 -3.82 8.15 -8.52
C VAL A 343 -4.38 7.54 -9.80
N LYS A 344 -3.58 7.45 -10.87
CA LYS A 344 -3.96 6.82 -12.15
C LYS A 344 -4.52 5.40 -11.99
N ARG A 345 -4.12 4.69 -10.92
CA ARG A 345 -4.51 3.30 -10.61
C ARG A 345 -6.00 3.15 -10.31
N ALA A 346 -6.64 4.16 -9.72
CA ALA A 346 -8.08 4.14 -9.42
C ALA A 346 -8.96 4.13 -10.68
N LYS A 347 -8.43 4.60 -11.80
CA LYS A 347 -9.16 4.93 -13.05
C LYS A 347 -10.17 6.07 -12.84
N TRP A 348 -10.54 6.71 -13.94
CA TRP A 348 -11.45 7.87 -13.90
C TRP A 348 -12.78 7.54 -13.20
N SER A 349 -13.47 6.49 -13.64
CA SER A 349 -14.75 6.07 -13.04
C SER A 349 -14.62 5.73 -11.55
N GLY A 350 -13.54 5.06 -11.14
CA GLY A 350 -13.26 4.75 -9.74
C GLY A 350 -13.03 5.99 -8.88
N LEU A 351 -12.30 6.99 -9.38
CA LEU A 351 -12.07 8.24 -8.68
C LEU A 351 -13.36 9.07 -8.53
N VAL A 352 -14.16 9.19 -9.60
CA VAL A 352 -15.45 9.90 -9.58
C VAL A 352 -16.43 9.20 -8.63
N ARG A 353 -16.49 7.86 -8.67
CA ARG A 353 -17.25 7.04 -7.71
C ARG A 353 -16.86 7.36 -6.27
N ASN A 354 -15.56 7.40 -5.95
CA ASN A 354 -15.10 7.70 -4.61
C ASN A 354 -15.46 9.13 -4.20
N ALA A 355 -15.33 10.09 -5.12
CA ALA A 355 -15.73 11.48 -4.88
C ALA A 355 -17.22 11.62 -4.58
N CYS A 356 -18.10 10.86 -5.25
CA CYS A 356 -19.53 10.82 -4.93
C CYS A 356 -19.79 10.36 -3.49
N VAL A 357 -19.12 9.28 -3.05
CA VAL A 357 -19.24 8.77 -1.67
C VAL A 357 -18.73 9.82 -0.67
N ALA A 358 -17.58 10.43 -0.94
CA ALA A 358 -17.00 11.47 -0.10
C ALA A 358 -17.92 12.71 0.01
N LEU A 359 -18.57 13.14 -1.07
CA LEU A 359 -19.56 14.23 -1.06
C LEU A 359 -20.76 13.89 -0.18
N GLY A 360 -21.28 12.66 -0.28
CA GLY A 360 -22.34 12.18 0.60
C GLY A 360 -21.94 12.21 2.07
N ASN A 361 -20.69 11.87 2.39
CA ASN A 361 -20.16 11.90 3.76
C ASN A 361 -19.86 13.33 4.26
N ALA A 362 -19.61 14.28 3.36
CA ALA A 362 -19.39 15.69 3.70
C ALA A 362 -20.70 16.47 3.97
N ALA A 363 -21.85 15.92 3.58
CA ALA A 363 -23.15 16.58 3.57
C ALA A 363 -23.56 17.28 4.90
N GLY A 364 -23.16 16.71 6.04
CA GLY A 364 -23.47 17.23 7.38
C GLY A 364 -22.86 18.60 7.66
N GLY A 365 -21.69 18.88 7.08
CA GLY A 365 -20.96 20.14 7.26
C GLY A 365 -21.21 21.18 6.17
N LEU A 366 -22.04 20.89 5.17
CA LEU A 366 -22.28 21.82 4.06
C LEU A 366 -23.29 22.90 4.46
N GLY A 367 -22.97 24.16 4.16
CA GLY A 367 -23.94 25.25 4.17
C GLY A 367 -25.01 25.09 3.09
N PRO A 368 -26.15 25.82 3.17
CA PRO A 368 -27.26 25.68 2.22
C PRO A 368 -26.86 25.83 0.75
N ALA A 369 -26.06 26.85 0.42
CA ALA A 369 -25.61 27.08 -0.96
C ALA A 369 -24.68 25.97 -1.48
N ALA A 370 -23.74 25.49 -0.65
CA ALA A 370 -22.87 24.38 -1.02
C ALA A 370 -23.67 23.08 -1.21
N ARG A 371 -24.66 22.83 -0.35
CA ARG A 371 -25.57 21.69 -0.45
C ARG A 371 -26.37 21.69 -1.75
N GLU A 372 -26.89 22.84 -2.16
CA GLU A 372 -27.61 22.98 -3.44
C GLU A 372 -26.71 22.65 -4.63
N ARG A 373 -25.50 23.25 -4.69
CA ARG A 373 -24.53 22.99 -5.75
C ARG A 373 -24.12 21.52 -5.82
N VAL A 374 -23.78 20.91 -4.67
CA VAL A 374 -23.42 19.49 -4.57
C VAL A 374 -24.60 18.61 -4.99
N GLY A 375 -25.83 18.95 -4.57
CA GLY A 375 -27.04 18.23 -4.96
C GLY A 375 -27.25 18.24 -6.47
N ALA A 376 -27.12 19.40 -7.13
CA ALA A 376 -27.24 19.50 -8.58
C ALA A 376 -26.17 18.67 -9.32
N LEU A 377 -24.92 18.71 -8.84
CA LEU A 377 -23.83 17.89 -9.40
C LEU A 377 -24.13 16.39 -9.28
N LEU A 378 -24.51 15.94 -8.09
CA LEU A 378 -24.82 14.53 -7.84
C LEU A 378 -26.06 14.07 -8.63
N ALA A 379 -27.07 14.92 -8.83
CA ALA A 379 -28.25 14.62 -9.65
C ALA A 379 -27.87 14.34 -11.12
N ARG A 380 -26.97 15.15 -11.67
CA ARG A 380 -26.42 14.92 -13.01
C ARG A 380 -25.64 13.60 -13.07
N LEU A 381 -24.78 13.33 -12.09
CA LEU A 381 -23.99 12.09 -12.03
C LEU A 381 -24.85 10.84 -11.79
N ALA A 382 -25.96 10.96 -11.07
CA ALA A 382 -26.93 9.88 -10.87
C ALA A 382 -27.63 9.46 -12.18
N SER A 383 -27.56 10.31 -13.22
CA SER A 383 -28.05 10.04 -14.57
C SER A 383 -26.94 9.65 -15.55
N SER A 384 -25.73 9.34 -15.06
CA SER A 384 -24.60 8.92 -15.88
C SER A 384 -24.88 7.57 -16.57
N GLU A 385 -24.34 7.38 -17.77
CA GLU A 385 -24.32 6.08 -18.46
C GLU A 385 -23.44 5.05 -17.72
N ASP A 386 -22.47 5.51 -16.93
CA ASP A 386 -21.69 4.63 -16.05
C ASP A 386 -22.53 4.27 -14.82
N ALA A 387 -23.03 3.04 -14.80
CA ALA A 387 -23.88 2.52 -13.73
C ALA A 387 -23.22 2.61 -12.34
N VAL A 388 -21.90 2.50 -12.25
CA VAL A 388 -21.17 2.60 -10.97
C VAL A 388 -21.23 4.04 -10.48
N ILE A 389 -20.93 5.02 -11.33
CA ILE A 389 -21.03 6.43 -10.96
C ILE A 389 -22.47 6.77 -10.56
N ALA A 390 -23.45 6.37 -11.39
CA ALA A 390 -24.86 6.65 -11.18
C ALA A 390 -25.36 6.13 -9.82
N GLU A 391 -25.00 4.90 -9.46
CA GLU A 391 -25.40 4.28 -8.20
C GLU A 391 -24.85 5.02 -6.96
N HIS A 392 -23.58 5.44 -7.00
CA HIS A 392 -22.92 6.08 -5.86
C HIS A 392 -23.36 7.54 -5.72
N ALA A 393 -23.58 8.23 -6.84
CA ALA A 393 -24.18 9.55 -6.85
C ALA A 393 -25.62 9.51 -6.30
N GLY A 394 -26.42 8.52 -6.70
CA GLY A 394 -27.77 8.30 -6.16
C GLY A 394 -27.78 8.02 -4.65
N TRP A 395 -26.80 7.26 -4.14
CA TRP A 395 -26.62 7.07 -2.70
C TRP A 395 -26.29 8.38 -1.97
N ALA A 396 -25.36 9.17 -2.53
CA ALA A 396 -24.95 10.45 -1.95
C ALA A 396 -26.10 11.47 -1.92
N LEU A 397 -26.93 11.52 -2.96
CA LEU A 397 -28.15 12.35 -3.01
C LEU A 397 -29.12 12.01 -1.88
N ARG A 398 -29.40 10.71 -1.67
CA ARG A 398 -30.29 10.28 -0.58
C ARG A 398 -29.74 10.68 0.78
N LYS A 399 -28.42 10.57 0.99
CA LYS A 399 -27.77 11.00 2.23
C LYS A 399 -27.86 12.53 2.42
N LEU A 400 -27.64 13.30 1.36
CA LEU A 400 -27.77 14.76 1.36
C LEU A 400 -29.19 15.21 1.71
N ALA A 401 -30.21 14.58 1.11
CA ALA A 401 -31.62 14.86 1.37
C ALA A 401 -32.01 14.52 2.83
N LYS A 402 -31.54 13.37 3.35
CA LYS A 402 -31.74 12.98 4.75
C LYS A 402 -31.20 14.05 5.71
N ILE A 403 -29.95 14.47 5.52
CA ILE A 403 -29.32 15.49 6.37
C ILE A 403 -30.03 16.84 6.27
N ALA A 404 -30.48 17.24 5.07
CA ALA A 404 -31.25 18.46 4.89
C ALA A 404 -32.56 18.44 5.71
N SER A 405 -33.25 17.30 5.74
CA SER A 405 -34.48 17.13 6.53
C SER A 405 -34.24 17.13 8.04
N GLU A 406 -33.10 16.59 8.50
CA GLU A 406 -32.75 16.57 9.93
C GLU A 406 -32.35 17.96 10.45
N GLN A 407 -31.74 18.80 9.61
CA GLN A 407 -31.33 20.17 9.98
C GLN A 407 -32.45 21.20 9.91
N HIS A 408 -33.51 20.93 9.15
CA HIS A 408 -34.72 21.76 9.05
C HIS A 408 -35.96 20.90 9.29
N PRO A 409 -36.19 20.42 10.53
CA PRO A 409 -37.44 19.74 10.83
C PRO A 409 -38.59 20.71 10.53
N ALA A 410 -39.54 20.28 9.70
CA ALA A 410 -40.73 21.08 9.42
C ALA A 410 -41.36 21.48 10.76
N ALA A 411 -41.62 22.78 10.95
CA ALA A 411 -42.24 23.28 12.15
C ALA A 411 -43.60 22.56 12.34
N SER A 412 -43.63 21.66 13.32
CA SER A 412 -44.79 20.85 13.69
C SER A 412 -45.73 21.60 14.61
#